data_AF-A0A0N5B5K8-F1
#
_entry.id   AF-A0A0N5B5K8-F1
#
_cell.length_a   1.000
_cell.length_b   1.000
_cell.length_c   1.000
_cell.angle_alpha   90.00
_cell.angle_beta   90.00
_cell.angle_gamma   90.00
#
_symmetry.space_group_name_H-M   'P 1'
#
loop_
_entity.id
_entity.type
_entity.pdbx_description
1 polymer ?
#
loop_
_entity_poly.entity_id
_entity_poly.type
_entity_poly.pdbx_seq_one_letter_code
_entity_poly.pdbx_strand_id
1 'polypeptide(L)'
;SNILFDPKDRNTIKCVVDWQLAGKTTPFEDLTYILFSCITPELRRECQDDVFKYYYENLKASVESHGKSLPFNYQDLVEVFYEVLPHYVNRNLFAISIWTASPLCKTGKDDEEERIWRLNSRLKAMLEDVKEKNFFK
;
A
#
# COMPACT_ATOMS: atom_id res chain seq x y z
N SER A 1 12.02 -5.74 1.38
CA SER A 1 10.71 -6.36 1.09
C SER A 1 10.33 -7.16 2.31
N ASN A 2 9.13 -6.99 2.82
CA ASN A 2 8.60 -7.73 3.97
C ASN A 2 7.91 -9.03 3.55
N ILE A 3 7.99 -9.38 2.26
CA ILE A 3 7.43 -10.59 1.66
C ILE A 3 8.58 -11.41 1.09
N LEU A 4 8.68 -12.68 1.51
CA LEU A 4 9.62 -13.66 0.98
C LEU A 4 8.90 -14.58 0.00
N PHE A 5 9.48 -14.77 -1.18
CA PHE A 5 8.98 -15.65 -2.24
C PHE A 5 9.75 -16.97 -2.26
N ASP A 6 9.15 -18.03 -2.81
CA ASP A 6 9.84 -19.30 -3.02
C ASP A 6 11.01 -19.08 -4.01
N PRO A 7 12.23 -19.51 -3.69
CA PRO A 7 13.38 -19.36 -4.60
C PRO A 7 13.22 -20.14 -5.91
N LYS A 8 12.41 -21.20 -5.93
CA LYS A 8 12.11 -22.03 -7.09
C LYS A 8 10.86 -21.57 -7.86
N ASP A 9 9.94 -20.87 -7.20
CA ASP A 9 8.73 -20.32 -7.81
C ASP A 9 8.39 -18.93 -7.25
N ARG A 10 8.71 -17.89 -8.03
CA ARG A 10 8.49 -16.51 -7.60
C ARG A 10 7.02 -16.10 -7.52
N ASN A 11 6.08 -16.95 -7.95
CA ASN A 11 4.65 -16.71 -7.78
C ASN A 11 4.13 -17.20 -6.42
N THR A 12 4.93 -17.99 -5.69
CA THR A 12 4.55 -18.53 -4.39
C THR A 12 5.14 -17.68 -3.27
N ILE A 13 4.28 -17.08 -2.45
CA ILE A 13 4.68 -16.41 -1.21
C ILE A 13 5.00 -17.47 -0.16
N LYS A 14 6.18 -17.40 0.46
CA LYS A 14 6.59 -18.29 1.57
C LYS A 14 6.20 -17.74 2.92
N CYS A 15 6.45 -16.45 3.16
CA CYS A 15 6.08 -15.81 4.41
C CYS A 15 6.07 -14.29 4.28
N VAL A 16 5.28 -13.67 5.15
CA VAL A 16 5.34 -12.24 5.46
C VAL A 16 6.10 -12.08 6.78
N VAL A 17 7.11 -11.22 6.78
CA VAL A 17 8.00 -10.97 7.91
C VAL A 17 7.94 -9.50 8.32
N ASP A 18 8.63 -9.16 9.41
CA ASP A 18 8.84 -7.78 9.84
C ASP A 18 7.54 -7.02 10.20
N TRP A 19 6.86 -7.54 11.23
CA TRP A 19 5.57 -7.05 11.74
C TRP A 19 5.67 -5.84 12.69
N GLN A 20 6.79 -5.13 12.69
CA GLN A 20 7.06 -4.02 13.64
C GLN A 20 6.08 -2.83 13.51
N LEU A 21 5.36 -2.73 12.38
CA LEU A 21 4.32 -1.74 12.14
C LEU A 21 2.89 -2.31 12.19
N ALA A 22 2.72 -3.58 12.59
CA ALA A 22 1.41 -4.20 12.67
C ALA A 22 0.56 -3.54 13.75
N GLY A 23 -0.70 -3.26 13.43
CA GLY A 23 -1.63 -2.58 14.34
C GLY A 23 -3.08 -2.90 14.04
N LYS A 24 -3.98 -2.44 14.90
CA LYS A 24 -5.42 -2.46 14.64
C LYS A 24 -5.76 -1.26 13.76
N THR A 25 -5.82 -1.49 12.46
CA THR A 25 -6.04 -0.45 11.45
C THR A 25 -7.15 -0.87 10.49
N THR A 26 -7.39 -0.05 9.47
CA THR A 26 -8.29 -0.42 8.38
C THR A 26 -7.66 -1.55 7.54
N PRO A 27 -8.46 -2.36 6.84
CA PRO A 27 -7.95 -3.37 5.91
C PRO A 27 -7.07 -2.79 4.79
N PHE A 28 -7.13 -1.48 4.57
CA PHE A 28 -6.33 -0.78 3.57
C PHE A 28 -4.91 -0.48 4.00
N GLU A 29 -4.57 -0.64 5.27
CA GLU A 29 -3.20 -0.42 5.70
C GLU A 29 -2.22 -1.30 4.90
N ASP A 30 -2.58 -2.56 4.75
CA ASP A 30 -1.79 -3.56 4.02
C ASP A 30 -1.84 -3.32 2.51
N LEU A 31 -3.03 -3.06 1.96
CA LEU A 31 -3.22 -2.80 0.53
C LEU A 31 -2.52 -1.52 0.07
N THR A 32 -2.58 -0.48 0.90
CA THR A 32 -1.97 0.81 0.58
C THR A 32 -0.46 0.67 0.48
N TYR A 33 0.17 -0.09 1.38
CA TYR A 33 1.59 -0.33 1.29
C TYR A 33 1.98 -1.00 -0.05
N ILE A 34 1.24 -2.04 -0.45
CA ILE A 34 1.51 -2.77 -1.71
C ILE A 34 1.27 -1.87 -2.93
N LEU A 35 0.11 -1.24 -3.01
CA LEU A 35 -0.34 -0.48 -4.18
C LEU A 35 0.44 0.83 -4.37
N PHE A 36 0.89 1.45 -3.29
CA PHE A 36 1.52 2.77 -3.36
C PHE A 36 3.04 2.76 -3.18
N SER A 37 3.60 1.77 -2.46
CA SER A 37 5.04 1.73 -2.20
C SER A 37 5.78 0.71 -3.07
N CYS A 38 5.11 -0.35 -3.56
CA CYS A 38 5.79 -1.46 -4.23
C CYS A 38 5.70 -1.43 -5.76
N ILE A 39 4.64 -0.87 -6.33
CA ILE A 39 4.40 -0.85 -7.79
C ILE A 39 4.56 0.57 -8.37
N THR A 40 4.54 0.69 -9.70
CA THR A 40 4.57 2.01 -10.35
C THR A 40 3.17 2.63 -10.33
N PRO A 41 3.05 3.97 -10.40
CA PRO A 41 1.76 4.64 -10.49
C PRO A 41 0.88 4.13 -11.63
N GLU A 42 1.48 3.78 -12.78
CA GLU A 42 0.80 3.28 -13.97
C GLU A 42 0.16 1.92 -13.69
N LEU A 43 0.97 0.95 -13.22
CA LEU A 43 0.50 -0.39 -12.88
C LEU A 43 -0.58 -0.34 -11.80
N ARG A 44 -0.43 0.55 -10.80
CA ARG A 44 -1.45 0.76 -9.78
C ARG A 44 -2.77 1.21 -10.39
N ARG A 45 -2.76 2.23 -11.25
CA ARG A 45 -3.98 2.73 -11.90
C ARG A 45 -4.66 1.65 -12.73
N GLU A 46 -3.89 0.73 -13.31
CA GLU A 46 -4.43 -0.40 -14.08
C GLU A 46 -5.06 -1.49 -13.20
N CYS A 47 -4.48 -1.81 -12.04
CA CYS A 47 -4.88 -2.99 -11.25
C CYS A 47 -5.64 -2.69 -9.95
N GLN A 48 -5.74 -1.44 -9.52
CA GLN A 48 -6.24 -1.09 -8.18
C GLN A 48 -7.65 -1.62 -7.91
N ASP A 49 -8.58 -1.41 -8.85
CA ASP A 49 -9.97 -1.81 -8.66
C ASP A 49 -10.12 -3.34 -8.62
N ASP A 50 -9.36 -4.05 -9.45
CA ASP A 50 -9.31 -5.52 -9.44
C ASP A 50 -8.74 -6.05 -8.12
N VAL A 51 -7.69 -5.41 -7.60
CA VAL A 51 -7.10 -5.75 -6.30
C VAL A 51 -8.08 -5.51 -5.16
N PHE A 52 -8.81 -4.40 -5.16
CA PHE A 52 -9.82 -4.10 -4.13
C PHE A 52 -10.95 -5.13 -4.15
N LYS A 53 -11.46 -5.45 -5.34
CA LYS A 53 -12.50 -6.45 -5.52
C LYS A 53 -12.02 -7.83 -5.05
N TYR A 54 -10.86 -8.26 -5.52
CA TYR A 54 -10.28 -9.55 -5.15
C TYR A 54 -10.06 -9.64 -3.63
N TYR A 55 -9.54 -8.58 -3.01
CA TYR A 55 -9.33 -8.54 -1.57
C TYR A 55 -10.64 -8.66 -0.80
N TYR A 56 -11.66 -7.89 -1.16
CA TYR A 56 -12.97 -7.94 -0.51
C TYR A 56 -13.63 -9.31 -0.63
N GLU A 57 -13.64 -9.89 -1.83
CA GLU A 57 -14.25 -11.20 -2.08
C GLU A 57 -13.58 -12.31 -1.25
N ASN A 58 -12.24 -12.32 -1.19
CA ASN A 58 -11.50 -13.30 -0.42
C ASN A 58 -11.62 -13.07 1.10
N LEU A 59 -11.61 -11.82 1.55
CA LEU A 59 -11.83 -11.48 2.96
C LEU A 59 -13.22 -11.92 3.40
N LYS A 60 -14.24 -11.62 2.59
CA LYS A 60 -15.62 -12.03 2.84
C LYS A 60 -15.74 -13.55 2.93
N ALA A 61 -15.25 -14.27 1.92
CA ALA A 61 -15.31 -15.73 1.89
C ALA A 61 -14.59 -16.37 3.08
N SER A 62 -13.43 -15.83 3.48
CA SER A 62 -12.68 -16.29 4.65
C SER A 62 -13.43 -16.05 5.96
N VAL A 63 -14.05 -14.88 6.14
CA VAL A 63 -14.84 -14.59 7.35
C VAL A 63 -16.09 -15.47 7.42
N GLU A 64 -16.76 -15.66 6.29
CA GLU A 64 -17.95 -16.50 6.17
C GLU A 64 -17.64 -17.99 6.38
N SER A 65 -16.47 -18.48 5.96
CA SER A 65 -16.06 -19.86 6.23
C SER A 65 -15.86 -20.17 7.71
N HIS A 66 -15.75 -19.12 8.55
CA HIS A 66 -15.67 -19.22 10.01
C HIS A 66 -17.00 -18.89 10.70
N GLY A 67 -18.13 -18.86 9.96
CA GLY A 67 -19.47 -18.64 10.50
C GLY A 67 -19.74 -17.20 10.94
N LYS A 68 -18.96 -16.23 10.46
CA LYS A 68 -19.14 -14.80 10.75
C LYS A 68 -19.55 -14.05 9.48
N SER A 69 -20.03 -12.83 9.63
CA SER A 69 -20.31 -11.92 8.50
C SER A 69 -19.42 -10.68 8.59
N LEU A 70 -19.07 -10.10 7.45
CA LEU A 70 -18.44 -8.78 7.44
C LEU A 70 -19.44 -7.70 7.87
N PRO A 71 -19.02 -6.74 8.71
CA PRO A 71 -19.88 -5.64 9.15
C PRO A 71 -19.98 -4.49 8.13
N PHE A 72 -19.33 -4.63 6.97
CA PHE A 72 -19.27 -3.63 5.91
C PHE A 72 -19.37 -4.29 4.53
N ASN A 73 -19.77 -3.52 3.53
CA ASN A 73 -19.87 -3.96 2.14
C ASN A 73 -18.67 -3.46 1.28
N TYR A 74 -18.63 -3.83 0.01
CA TYR A 74 -17.54 -3.43 -0.90
C TYR A 74 -17.42 -1.90 -1.08
N GLN A 75 -18.55 -1.21 -1.16
CA GLN A 75 -18.59 0.24 -1.32
C GLN A 75 -18.02 0.93 -0.07
N ASP A 76 -18.41 0.49 1.13
CA ASP A 76 -17.86 1.01 2.39
C ASP A 76 -16.33 0.85 2.44
N LEU A 77 -15.83 -0.30 1.97
CA LEU A 77 -14.40 -0.55 1.85
C LEU A 77 -13.77 0.52 0.93
N VAL A 78 -14.21 0.65 -0.32
CA VAL A 78 -13.64 1.64 -1.27
C VAL A 78 -13.72 3.08 -0.73
N GLU A 79 -14.79 3.45 -0.04
CA GLU A 79 -14.95 4.79 0.54
C GLU A 79 -13.94 5.08 1.63
N VAL A 80 -13.77 4.15 2.59
CA VAL A 80 -12.78 4.28 3.67
C VAL A 80 -11.38 4.47 3.11
N PHE A 81 -11.01 3.75 2.04
CA PHE A 81 -9.70 3.93 1.40
C PHE A 81 -9.42 5.37 1.01
N TYR A 82 -10.36 6.00 0.30
CA TYR A 82 -10.17 7.38 -0.12
C TYR A 82 -10.24 8.37 1.05
N GLU A 83 -11.06 8.09 2.07
CA GLU A 83 -11.11 8.88 3.30
C GLU A 83 -9.76 8.90 4.03
N VAL A 84 -9.07 7.76 4.14
CA VAL A 84 -7.78 7.66 4.83
C VAL A 84 -6.57 7.95 3.94
N LEU A 85 -6.76 8.09 2.62
CA LEU A 85 -5.68 8.36 1.67
C LEU A 85 -4.81 9.58 2.04
N PRO A 86 -5.35 10.73 2.49
CA PRO A 86 -4.54 11.87 2.94
C PRO A 86 -3.59 11.51 4.09
N HIS A 87 -4.03 10.66 5.03
CA HIS A 87 -3.19 10.17 6.13
C HIS A 87 -2.01 9.36 5.59
N TYR A 88 -2.26 8.49 4.61
CA TYR A 88 -1.21 7.70 3.97
C TYR A 88 -0.24 8.52 3.15
N VAL A 89 -0.71 9.57 2.46
CA VAL A 89 0.15 10.54 1.78
C VAL A 89 1.08 11.21 2.79
N ASN A 90 0.53 11.73 3.89
CA ASN A 90 1.32 12.40 4.92
C ASN A 90 2.37 11.47 5.55
N ARG A 91 1.99 10.22 5.85
CA ARG A 91 2.93 9.22 6.37
C ARG A 91 4.06 8.93 5.38
N ASN A 92 3.75 8.76 4.10
CA ASN A 92 4.76 8.51 3.07
C ASN A 92 5.67 9.73 2.88
N LEU A 93 5.13 10.94 2.89
CA LEU A 93 5.91 12.18 2.84
C LEU A 93 6.92 12.23 3.99
N PHE A 94 6.48 11.95 5.22
CA PHE A 94 7.37 11.90 6.38
C PHE A 94 8.45 10.82 6.23
N ALA A 95 8.06 9.58 5.89
CA ALA A 95 9.00 8.46 5.75
C ALA A 95 10.05 8.71 4.66
N ILE A 96 9.63 9.17 3.48
CA ILE A 96 10.53 9.51 2.37
C ILE A 96 11.48 10.61 2.81
N SER A 97 10.99 11.69 3.44
CA SER A 97 11.85 12.79 3.93
C SER A 97 12.95 12.30 4.86
N ILE A 98 12.63 11.40 5.79
CA ILE A 98 13.61 10.79 6.70
C ILE A 98 14.60 9.91 5.93
N TRP A 99 14.11 9.04 5.04
CA TRP A 99 14.96 8.11 4.29
C TRP A 99 15.89 8.79 3.30
N THR A 100 15.50 9.94 2.74
CA THR A 100 16.35 10.69 1.81
C THR A 100 17.31 11.65 2.49
N ALA A 101 16.95 12.18 3.67
CA ALA A 101 17.80 13.13 4.39
C ALA A 101 18.81 12.45 5.33
N SER A 102 18.50 11.24 5.81
CA SER A 102 19.33 10.56 6.81
C SER A 102 20.46 9.75 6.17
N PRO A 103 21.73 10.00 6.54
CA PRO A 103 22.86 9.15 6.14
C PRO A 103 22.70 7.68 6.57
N LEU A 104 21.89 7.41 7.61
CA LEU A 104 21.63 6.05 8.11
C LEU A 104 20.79 5.21 7.14
N CYS A 105 20.07 5.85 6.22
CA CYS A 105 19.18 5.18 5.26
C CYS A 105 19.82 5.01 3.87
N LYS A 106 21.10 5.33 3.74
CA LYS A 106 21.88 5.10 2.52
C LYS A 106 22.16 3.60 2.37
N THR A 107 21.96 3.07 1.18
CA THR A 107 22.19 1.65 0.87
C THR A 107 23.64 1.33 0.52
N GLY A 108 24.49 2.36 0.35
CA GLY A 108 25.87 2.19 -0.12
C GLY A 108 25.99 1.71 -1.57
N LYS A 109 24.87 1.74 -2.31
CA LYS A 109 24.77 1.37 -3.72
C LYS A 109 24.66 2.62 -4.58
N ASP A 110 25.10 2.53 -5.82
CA ASP A 110 25.00 3.59 -6.82
C ASP A 110 23.59 3.61 -7.49
N ASP A 111 22.54 3.54 -6.65
CA ASP A 111 21.13 3.51 -7.05
C ASP A 111 20.27 4.55 -6.32
N GLU A 112 20.91 5.45 -5.56
CA GLU A 112 20.23 6.36 -4.64
C GLU A 112 19.30 7.34 -5.37
N GLU A 113 19.79 8.00 -6.44
CA GLU A 113 18.98 8.95 -7.22
C GLU A 113 17.75 8.29 -7.84
N GLU A 114 17.93 7.13 -8.47
CA GLU A 114 16.82 6.40 -9.09
C GLU A 114 15.79 5.96 -8.04
N ARG A 115 16.25 5.47 -6.88
CA ARG A 115 15.37 5.07 -5.78
C ARG A 115 14.58 6.24 -5.25
N ILE A 116 15.21 7.38 -5.02
CA ILE A 116 14.56 8.61 -4.56
C ILE A 116 13.53 9.08 -5.58
N TRP A 117 13.87 9.06 -6.86
CA TRP A 117 12.95 9.41 -7.94
C TRP A 117 11.71 8.51 -7.94
N ARG A 118 11.88 7.18 -7.83
CA ARG A 118 10.77 6.22 -7.76
C ARG A 118 9.87 6.44 -6.54
N LEU A 119 10.43 6.81 -5.38
CA LEU A 119 9.66 7.12 -4.19
C LEU A 119 8.85 8.42 -4.36
N ASN A 120 9.49 9.46 -4.91
CA ASN A 120 8.83 10.74 -5.16
C ASN A 120 7.75 10.66 -6.25
N SER A 121 7.93 9.85 -7.29
CA SER A 121 6.91 9.67 -8.34
C SER A 121 5.64 9.03 -7.79
N ARG A 122 5.78 8.03 -6.92
CA ARG A 122 4.65 7.40 -6.21
C ARG A 122 3.95 8.37 -5.27
N LEU A 123 4.71 9.10 -4.45
CA LEU A 123 4.14 10.11 -3.55
C LEU A 123 3.38 11.20 -4.31
N LYS A 124 3.93 11.66 -5.43
CA LYS A 124 3.27 12.64 -6.31
C LYS A 124 1.93 12.10 -6.83
N ALA A 125 1.90 10.86 -7.33
CA ALA A 125 0.67 10.24 -7.81
C ALA A 125 -0.40 10.14 -6.70
N MET A 126 -0.01 9.78 -5.48
CA MET A 126 -0.96 9.77 -4.35
C MET A 126 -1.51 11.17 -4.04
N LEU A 127 -0.67 12.20 -4.10
CA LEU A 127 -1.10 13.58 -3.87
C LEU A 127 -2.08 14.06 -4.94
N GLU A 128 -1.87 13.66 -6.20
CA GLU A 128 -2.80 13.92 -7.30
C GLU A 128 -4.17 13.26 -7.04
N ASP A 129 -4.20 12.00 -6.61
CA ASP A 129 -5.44 11.30 -6.29
C ASP A 129 -6.24 11.99 -5.16
N VAL A 130 -5.56 12.51 -4.14
CA VAL A 130 -6.22 13.27 -3.05
C VAL A 130 -6.83 14.56 -3.59
N LYS A 131 -6.13 15.25 -4.51
CA LYS A 131 -6.62 16.50 -5.13
C LYS A 131 -7.84 16.25 -6.01
N GLU A 132 -7.81 15.22 -6.85
CA GLU A 132 -8.92 14.88 -7.76
C GLU A 132 -10.21 14.57 -7.01
N LYS A 133 -10.11 13.95 -5.83
CA LYS A 133 -11.25 13.62 -4.98
C LYS A 133 -11.75 14.76 -4.08
N ASN A 134 -11.18 15.97 -4.20
CA ASN A 134 -11.58 17.18 -3.45
C ASN A 134 -11.55 17.06 -1.90
N PHE A 135 -10.61 16.30 -1.32
CA PHE A 135 -10.46 16.20 0.15
C PHE A 135 -9.97 17.49 0.85
N PHE A 136 -9.69 18.55 0.09
CA PHE A 136 -9.18 19.83 0.60
C PHE A 136 -10.13 21.02 0.33
N LYS A 137 -11.44 20.78 0.21
CA LYS A 137 -12.43 21.87 0.22
C LYS A 137 -12.87 22.24 1.62
#